data_AF-A0A840DRF9-F1
#
_entry.id   AF-A0A840DRF9-F1
#
_cell.length_a   1.000
_cell.length_b   1.000
_cell.length_c   1.000
_cell.angle_alpha   90.00
_cell.angle_beta   90.00
_cell.angle_gamma   90.00
#
_symmetry.space_group_name_H-M   'P 1'
#
loop_
_entity.id
_entity.type
_entity.pdbx_description
1 polymer ?
#
loop_
_entity_poly.entity_id
_entity_poly.type
_entity_poly.pdbx_seq_one_letter_code
_entity_poly.pdbx_strand_id
1 'polypeptide(L)' 'MEGNRVERHIICPTHPYYHMLDEYCFQSKNLYNFANYQVRQTFFQHGTYLSYNKLDKLLKTKGMDA' A
#
# COMPACT_ATOMS: atom_id res chain seq x y z
N MET A 1 6.02 33.03 1.93
CA MET A 1 6.43 31.67 2.35
C MET A 1 7.49 31.22 1.37
N GLU A 2 8.70 31.00 1.87
CA GLU A 2 9.84 30.55 1.08
C GLU A 2 9.75 29.03 0.91
N GLY A 3 9.80 28.54 -0.33
CA GLY A 3 9.57 27.12 -0.62
C GLY A 3 10.80 26.28 -0.27
N ASN A 4 10.70 25.43 0.73
CA ASN A 4 11.73 24.43 1.01
C ASN A 4 11.87 23.49 -0.19
N ARG A 5 13.04 23.48 -0.83
CA ARG A 5 13.38 22.50 -1.86
C ARG A 5 13.68 21.16 -1.18
N VAL A 6 12.93 20.13 -1.56
CA VAL A 6 13.20 18.74 -1.18
C VAL A 6 13.94 18.02 -2.30
N GLU A 7 14.78 17.05 -1.95
CA GLU A 7 15.42 16.18 -2.94
C GLU A 7 14.39 15.28 -3.62
N ARG A 8 14.51 15.12 -4.95
CA ARG A 8 13.65 14.25 -5.75
C ARG A 8 14.50 13.32 -6.60
N HIS A 9 14.38 12.02 -6.35
CA HIS A 9 14.95 10.98 -7.22
C HIS A 9 13.91 10.54 -8.24
N ILE A 10 14.24 10.62 -9.53
CA ILE A 10 13.43 10.07 -10.62
C ILE A 10 14.15 8.83 -11.14
N ILE A 11 13.49 7.68 -11.08
CA ILE A 11 14.02 6.41 -11.58
C ILE A 11 13.36 6.12 -12.92
N CYS A 12 14.17 6.15 -13.98
CA CYS A 12 13.74 5.86 -15.34
C CYS A 12 13.78 4.34 -15.63
N PRO A 13 13.05 3.85 -16.64
CA PRO A 13 13.07 2.44 -17.04
C PRO A 13 14.45 1.86 -17.35
N THR A 14 15.41 2.71 -17.75
CA THR A 14 16.80 2.31 -18.02
C THR A 14 17.65 2.09 -16.76
N HIS A 15 17.14 2.45 -15.58
CA HIS A 15 17.86 2.31 -14.33
C HIS A 15 17.94 0.83 -13.90
N PRO A 16 19.09 0.34 -13.41
CA PRO A 16 19.28 -1.09 -13.07
C PRO A 16 18.26 -1.64 -12.06
N TYR A 17 17.76 -0.79 -11.16
CA TYR A 17 16.77 -1.18 -10.15
C TYR A 17 15.31 -0.93 -10.54
N TYR A 18 15.03 -0.45 -11.75
CA TYR A 18 13.66 -0.06 -12.13
C TYR A 18 12.67 -1.20 -11.97
N HIS A 19 12.97 -2.38 -12.53
CA HIS A 19 12.06 -3.53 -12.50
C HIS A 19 11.74 -4.00 -11.07
N MET A 20 12.77 -4.11 -10.22
CA MET A 20 12.59 -4.49 -8.81
C MET A 20 11.70 -3.50 -8.07
N LEU A 21 11.90 -2.20 -8.30
CA LEU A 21 11.10 -1.16 -7.67
C LEU A 21 9.66 -1.12 -8.20
N ASP A 22 9.46 -1.35 -9.50
CA ASP A 22 8.14 -1.43 -10.10
C ASP A 22 7.32 -2.57 -9.50
N GLU A 23 7.94 -3.75 -9.35
CA GLU A 23 7.32 -4.92 -8.70
C GLU A 23 6.91 -4.61 -7.24
N TYR A 24 7.80 -4.03 -6.44
CA TYR A 24 7.46 -3.64 -5.07
C TYR A 24 6.40 -2.55 -5.01
N CYS A 25 6.43 -1.57 -5.92
CA CYS A 25 5.40 -0.54 -6.00
C CYS A 25 4.03 -1.15 -6.33
N PHE A 26 3.99 -2.11 -7.25
CA PHE A 26 2.78 -2.83 -7.62
C PHE A 26 2.20 -3.61 -6.44
N GLN A 27 3.03 -4.40 -5.76
CA GLN A 27 2.63 -5.15 -4.56
C GLN A 27 2.12 -4.22 -3.45
N SER A 28 2.84 -3.13 -3.17
CA SER A 28 2.45 -2.13 -2.17
C SER A 28 1.10 -1.48 -2.49
N LYS A 29 0.86 -1.13 -3.76
CA LYS A 29 -0.41 -0.56 -4.21
C LYS A 29 -1.56 -1.56 -4.04
N ASN A 30 -1.35 -2.82 -4.38
CA ASN A 30 -2.36 -3.87 -4.21
C ASN A 30 -2.70 -4.10 -2.73
N LEU A 31 -1.69 -4.15 -1.86
CA LEU A 31 -1.86 -4.27 -0.42
C LEU A 31 -2.70 -3.10 0.14
N TYR A 32 -2.37 -1.87 -0.25
CA TYR A 32 -3.11 -0.67 0.16
C TYR A 32 -4.57 -0.68 -0.33
N ASN A 33 -4.79 -1.05 -1.60
CA ASN A 33 -6.13 -1.13 -2.17
C ASN A 33 -6.98 -2.21 -1.48
N PHE A 34 -6.41 -3.37 -1.21
CA PHE A 34 -7.08 -4.44 -0.49
C PHE A 34 -7.42 -4.03 0.94
N ALA A 35 -6.46 -3.44 1.67
CA ALA A 35 -6.69 -2.94 3.02
C ALA A 35 -7.85 -1.91 3.07
N ASN A 36 -7.85 -0.96 2.15
CA ASN A 36 -8.93 0.02 2.03
C ASN A 36 -10.28 -0.61 1.68
N TYR A 37 -10.28 -1.63 0.82
CA TYR A 37 -11.50 -2.37 0.50
C TYR A 37 -12.08 -2.99 1.79
N GLN A 38 -11.26 -3.69 2.58
CA GLN A 38 -11.71 -4.35 3.82
C GLN A 38 -12.28 -3.35 4.84
N VAL A 39 -11.61 -2.21 5.02
CA VAL A 39 -12.09 -1.12 5.87
C VAL A 39 -13.45 -0.61 5.41
N ARG A 40 -13.61 -0.35 4.10
CA ARG A 40 -14.87 0.14 3.52
C ARG A 40 -15.99 -0.89 3.63
N GLN A 41 -15.71 -2.17 3.37
CA GLN A 41 -16.69 -3.25 3.53
C GLN A 41 -17.18 -3.34 4.98
N THR A 42 -16.27 -3.31 5.95
CA THR A 42 -16.61 -3.34 7.37
C THR A 42 -17.50 -2.14 7.75
N PHE A 43 -17.16 -0.96 7.24
CA PHE A 43 -17.92 0.25 7.50
C PHE A 43 -19.32 0.20 6.90
N PHE A 44 -19.49 -0.23 5.65
CA PHE A 44 -20.79 -0.29 5.01
C PHE A 44 -21.69 -1.39 5.60
N GLN A 45 -21.13 -2.53 5.99
CA GLN A 45 -21.91 -3.66 6.50
C GLN A 45 -22.24 -3.52 7.99
N HIS A 46 -21.35 -2.92 8.78
CA HIS A 46 -21.47 -2.91 10.24
C HIS A 46 -21.45 -1.52 10.86
N GLY A 47 -21.26 -0.45 10.08
CA GLY A 47 -21.17 0.93 10.59
C GLY A 47 -19.92 1.18 11.44
N THR A 48 -18.94 0.28 11.41
CA THR A 48 -17.75 0.35 12.28
C THR A 48 -16.46 0.40 11.46
N TYR A 49 -15.43 1.00 12.04
CA TYR A 49 -14.10 1.04 11.43
C TYR A 49 -13.26 -0.16 11.88
N LEU A 50 -12.60 -0.82 10.92
CA LEU A 50 -11.70 -1.92 11.21
C LEU A 50 -10.41 -1.38 11.86
N SER A 51 -10.15 -1.75 13.11
CA SER A 51 -8.96 -1.26 13.81
C SER A 51 -7.68 -1.77 13.16
N TYR A 52 -6.61 -0.97 13.25
CA TYR A 52 -5.30 -1.30 12.67
C TYR A 52 -4.81 -2.69 13.07
N ASN A 53 -4.90 -3.07 14.35
CA ASN A 53 -4.46 -4.40 14.82
C ASN A 53 -5.24 -5.56 14.19
N LYS A 54 -6.53 -5.37 13.87
CA LYS A 54 -7.33 -6.39 13.18
C LYS A 54 -6.95 -6.47 11.70
N LEU A 55 -6.78 -5.29 11.08
CA LEU A 55 -6.35 -5.18 9.69
C LEU A 55 -4.95 -5.79 9.50
N ASP A 56 -3.98 -5.49 10.36
CA ASP A 56 -2.63 -6.05 10.31
C ASP A 56 -2.62 -7.58 10.38
N LYS A 57 -3.41 -8.16 11.32
CA LYS A 57 -3.56 -9.62 11.42
C LYS A 57 -4.19 -10.22 10.17
N LEU A 58 -5.22 -9.57 9.61
CA LEU A 58 -5.87 -10.01 8.37
C LEU A 58 -4.87 -10.03 7.22
N LEU A 59 -4.15 -8.93 7.01
CA LEU A 59 -3.22 -8.76 5.89
C LEU A 59 -2.00 -9.69 5.95
N LYS A 60 -1.59 -10.12 7.15
CA LYS A 60 -0.48 -11.05 7.37
C LYS A 60 -0.90 -12.51 7.43
N THR A 61 -2.15 -12.83 7.11
CA THR A 61 -2.62 -14.23 7.12
C THR A 61 -1.97 -14.99 5.97
N LYS A 62 -1.38 -16.16 6.26
CA LYS A 62 -0.68 -16.99 5.26
C LYS A 62 -1.57 -17.27 4.04
N GLY A 63 -1.05 -17.00 2.84
CA GLY A 63 -1.74 -17.26 1.56
C GLY A 63 -2.09 -16.01 0.74
N MET A 64 -1.75 -14.81 1.21
CA MET A 64 -1.85 -13.56 0.44
C MET A 64 -0.52 -13.16 -0.24
N ASP A 65 0.55 -13.92 -0.01
CA ASP A 65 1.90 -13.67 -0.53
C ASP A 65 2.19 -14.40 -1.86
N ALA A 66 1.15 -14.83 -2.59
CA ALA A 66 1.26 -15.60 -3.83
C ALA A 66 1.32 -14.73 -5.08
#